data_AF-A0A3L7P751-F1
#
_entry.id   AF-A0A3L7P751-F1
#
_cell.length_a   1.000
_cell.length_b   1.000
_cell.length_c   1.000
_cell.angle_alpha   90.00
_cell.angle_beta   90.00
_cell.angle_gamma   90.00
#
_symmetry.space_group_name_H-M   'P 1'
#
loop_
_entity.id
_entity.type
_entity.pdbx_description
1 polymer ?
#
loop_
_entity_poly.entity_id
_entity_poly.type
_entity_poly.pdbx_seq_one_letter_code
_entity_poly.pdbx_strand_id
1 'polypeptide(L)'
;MGRQANNFDELSPLVDLCRAGKLFEVQAWVADSKPVNPPPGHYRGSRKKTPLEYAIDAGFHSLVKVLLDAGADVGPIDRYCTMTMALEKRRLDIVKLLVEHGYDPASIDARRVLSTWDPEIMEYFIESGCNLEIGNPLAWALCNRIRTSLPLVKKYQDRFPSIRKQVNIALRHHCRKGDAKWVSLLLWAGADPLDRGEDDPEREADDEGGGISALSFAALYNHYELFELKAVKACLSNPAAAGILNYLVGPGAGPVLASLLKRGLDPNNNQRGGSTAIQRCLEQFHYYGSSSRFSFDYYSASGSKKKLDSDRSREFMKMIYLLAEAGGKWRPAADEIKSARNSLTKMIPEYTVEFISLMARFKAAKKEDVEELLRTPTIKSLVGKYRNRIDAHLECLAVHESTGP
;
A
#
# COMPACT_ATOMS: atom_id res chain seq x y z
N MET A 1 46.53 11.62 -12.34
CA MET A 1 45.48 11.59 -13.40
C MET A 1 45.81 10.45 -14.34
N GLY A 2 44.93 9.45 -14.46
CA GLY A 2 45.14 8.31 -15.34
C GLY A 2 45.09 8.71 -16.81
N ARG A 3 45.91 8.08 -17.65
CA ARG A 3 45.93 8.37 -19.09
C ARG A 3 44.72 7.74 -19.79
N GLN A 4 44.10 8.51 -20.67
CA GLN A 4 43.04 8.07 -21.56
C GLN A 4 43.62 7.43 -22.82
N ALA A 5 43.02 6.33 -23.25
CA ALA A 5 43.34 5.71 -24.53
C ALA A 5 42.77 6.54 -25.68
N ASN A 6 43.41 6.49 -26.85
CA ASN A 6 42.92 7.17 -28.05
C ASN A 6 41.73 6.45 -28.67
N ASN A 7 41.68 5.12 -28.52
CA ASN A 7 40.58 4.26 -28.97
C ASN A 7 40.48 3.04 -28.03
N PHE A 8 39.41 2.24 -28.18
CA PHE A 8 39.24 1.05 -27.33
C PHE A 8 40.19 -0.09 -27.65
N ASP A 9 40.73 -0.16 -28.87
CA ASP A 9 41.61 -1.27 -29.27
C ASP A 9 42.95 -1.20 -28.54
N GLU A 10 43.40 0.01 -28.19
CA GLU A 10 44.54 0.26 -27.32
C GLU A 10 44.36 -0.33 -25.90
N LEU A 11 43.11 -0.46 -25.43
CA LEU A 11 42.80 -1.07 -24.13
C LEU A 11 42.54 -2.57 -24.20
N SER A 12 42.36 -3.15 -25.39
CA SER A 12 42.07 -4.60 -25.53
C SER A 12 43.11 -5.48 -24.82
N PRO A 13 44.42 -5.24 -24.92
CA PRO A 13 45.41 -6.03 -24.19
C PRO A 13 45.23 -5.91 -22.67
N LEU A 14 45.05 -4.68 -22.14
CA LEU A 14 44.82 -4.47 -20.71
C LEU A 14 43.53 -5.15 -20.23
N VAL A 15 42.46 -5.10 -21.04
CA VAL A 15 41.20 -5.78 -20.76
C VAL A 15 41.39 -7.29 -20.66
N ASP A 16 42.15 -7.90 -21.58
CA ASP A 16 42.43 -9.33 -21.55
C ASP A 16 43.27 -9.72 -20.33
N LEU A 17 44.26 -8.90 -19.96
CA LEU A 17 45.03 -9.07 -18.73
C LEU A 17 44.14 -8.99 -17.48
N CYS A 18 43.22 -8.02 -17.44
CA CYS A 18 42.28 -7.86 -16.33
C CYS A 18 41.31 -9.04 -16.23
N ARG A 19 40.77 -9.48 -17.37
CA ARG A 19 39.88 -10.64 -17.46
C ARG A 19 40.57 -11.93 -17.02
N ALA A 20 41.85 -12.09 -17.35
CA ALA A 20 42.66 -13.25 -16.97
C ALA A 20 43.28 -13.15 -15.57
N GLY A 21 43.12 -12.02 -14.86
CA GLY A 21 43.67 -11.83 -13.51
C GLY A 21 45.19 -11.69 -13.44
N LYS A 22 45.84 -11.25 -14.51
CA LYS A 22 47.31 -11.18 -14.61
C LYS A 22 47.88 -9.95 -13.89
N LEU A 23 47.86 -9.97 -12.55
CA LEU A 23 48.24 -8.83 -11.71
C LEU A 23 49.60 -8.22 -12.05
N PHE A 24 50.65 -9.04 -12.18
CA PHE A 24 52.01 -8.54 -12.47
C PHE A 24 52.13 -7.91 -13.85
N GLU A 25 51.42 -8.44 -14.84
CA GLU A 25 51.40 -7.90 -16.20
C GLU A 25 50.63 -6.57 -16.25
N VAL A 26 49.56 -6.43 -15.45
CA VAL A 26 48.86 -5.15 -15.28
C VAL A 26 49.71 -4.12 -14.53
N GLN A 27 50.47 -4.54 -13.51
CA GLN A 27 51.43 -3.64 -12.85
C GLN A 27 52.51 -3.15 -13.82
N ALA A 28 53.04 -4.03 -14.69
CA ALA A 28 53.98 -3.65 -15.74
C ALA A 28 53.34 -2.67 -16.75
N TRP A 29 52.10 -2.91 -17.16
CA TRP A 29 51.34 -1.99 -18.02
C TRP A 29 51.23 -0.59 -17.41
N VAL A 30 50.89 -0.52 -16.11
CA VAL A 30 50.79 0.74 -15.36
C VAL A 30 52.16 1.41 -15.22
N ALA A 31 53.22 0.65 -14.93
CA ALA A 31 54.58 1.16 -14.81
C ALA A 31 55.10 1.78 -16.12
N ASP A 32 54.72 1.21 -17.27
CA ASP A 32 54.99 1.75 -18.60
C ASP A 32 54.20 3.04 -18.90
N SER A 33 53.39 3.53 -17.96
CA SER A 33 52.52 4.70 -18.13
C SER A 33 51.57 4.57 -19.34
N LYS A 34 51.12 3.35 -19.63
CA LYS A 34 50.11 3.10 -20.68
C LYS A 34 48.71 3.53 -20.21
N PRO A 35 47.76 3.79 -21.12
CA PRO A 35 46.43 4.25 -20.72
C PRO A 35 45.66 3.18 -19.94
N VAL A 36 44.85 3.66 -19.00
CA VAL A 36 43.96 2.84 -18.15
C VAL A 36 42.50 3.23 -18.30
N ASN A 37 42.23 4.43 -18.83
CA ASN A 37 40.90 4.97 -19.04
C ASN A 37 40.47 4.87 -20.51
N PRO A 38 39.17 4.62 -20.79
CA PRO A 38 38.65 4.66 -22.15
C PRO A 38 38.76 6.06 -22.76
N PRO A 39 38.66 6.18 -24.10
CA PRO A 39 38.61 7.47 -24.76
C PRO A 39 37.39 8.29 -24.28
N PRO A 40 37.50 9.63 -24.22
CA PRO A 40 36.38 10.50 -23.89
C PRO A 40 35.36 10.52 -25.03
N GLY A 41 34.07 10.28 -24.75
CA GLY A 41 33.02 10.48 -25.76
C GLY A 41 31.78 9.58 -25.65
N HIS A 42 30.67 10.09 -26.20
CA HIS A 42 29.35 9.48 -26.19
C HIS A 42 29.29 8.19 -27.01
N TYR A 43 29.07 7.06 -26.34
CA TYR A 43 28.87 5.77 -26.99
C TYR A 43 27.51 5.74 -27.71
N ARG A 44 27.51 5.76 -29.05
CA ARG A 44 26.32 5.41 -29.84
C ARG A 44 26.17 3.88 -29.82
N GLY A 45 25.37 3.36 -28.91
CA GLY A 45 25.10 1.91 -28.76
C GLY A 45 25.53 1.35 -27.40
N SER A 46 25.72 0.03 -27.32
CA SER A 46 26.16 -0.64 -26.07
C SER A 46 27.55 -0.16 -25.64
N ARG A 47 27.66 0.38 -24.43
CA ARG A 47 28.94 0.80 -23.85
C ARG A 47 29.87 -0.41 -23.66
N LYS A 48 31.13 -0.29 -24.07
CA LYS A 48 32.17 -1.28 -23.76
C LYS A 48 32.60 -1.15 -22.30
N LYS A 49 32.76 -2.29 -21.62
CA LYS A 49 33.29 -2.33 -20.24
C LYS A 49 34.71 -1.78 -20.17
N THR A 50 35.04 -1.05 -19.11
CA THR A 50 36.38 -0.52 -18.83
C THR A 50 37.29 -1.61 -18.24
N PRO A 51 38.63 -1.44 -18.28
CA PRO A 51 39.55 -2.34 -17.59
C PRO A 51 39.21 -2.52 -16.10
N LEU A 52 38.84 -1.43 -15.42
CA LEU A 52 38.41 -1.44 -14.02
C LEU A 52 37.16 -2.31 -13.80
N GLU A 53 36.20 -2.26 -14.72
CA GLU A 53 34.99 -3.09 -14.66
C GLU A 53 35.30 -4.58 -14.84
N TYR A 54 36.22 -4.92 -15.74
CA TYR A 54 36.69 -6.30 -15.87
C TYR A 54 37.42 -6.79 -14.62
N ALA A 55 38.21 -5.93 -13.97
CA ALA A 55 38.89 -6.26 -12.72
C ALA A 55 37.90 -6.51 -11.56
N ILE A 56 36.86 -5.68 -11.45
CA ILE A 56 35.76 -5.89 -10.50
C ILE A 56 35.01 -7.18 -10.83
N ASP A 57 34.80 -7.46 -12.12
CA ASP A 57 34.12 -8.68 -12.57
C ASP A 57 34.87 -9.96 -12.20
N ALA A 58 36.19 -9.95 -12.41
CA ALA A 58 37.08 -11.03 -12.02
C ALA A 58 37.19 -11.18 -10.50
N GLY A 59 36.83 -10.14 -9.73
CA GLY A 59 36.80 -10.18 -8.28
C GLY A 59 38.18 -10.04 -7.62
N PHE A 60 39.21 -9.57 -8.33
CA PHE A 60 40.55 -9.43 -7.76
C PHE A 60 40.75 -8.07 -7.12
N HIS A 61 40.66 -8.02 -5.78
CA HIS A 61 40.86 -6.80 -4.98
C HIS A 61 42.15 -6.05 -5.36
N SER A 62 43.28 -6.76 -5.41
CA SER A 62 44.58 -6.16 -5.73
C SER A 62 44.63 -5.57 -7.14
N LEU A 63 43.92 -6.17 -8.09
CA LEU A 63 43.86 -5.69 -9.47
C LEU A 63 43.03 -4.40 -9.56
N VAL A 64 41.89 -4.38 -8.87
CA VAL A 64 41.06 -3.17 -8.74
C VAL A 64 41.87 -2.04 -8.11
N LYS A 65 42.58 -2.32 -7.02
CA LYS A 65 43.45 -1.35 -6.35
C LYS A 65 44.54 -0.80 -7.28
N VAL A 66 45.28 -1.67 -7.98
CA VAL A 66 46.34 -1.23 -8.91
C VAL A 66 45.80 -0.31 -10.01
N LEU A 67 44.62 -0.61 -10.56
CA LEU A 67 44.01 0.24 -11.57
C LEU A 67 43.53 1.58 -10.99
N LEU A 68 42.93 1.58 -9.80
CA LEU A 68 42.51 2.80 -9.11
C LEU A 68 43.70 3.69 -8.72
N ASP A 69 44.78 3.11 -8.19
CA ASP A 69 46.04 3.80 -7.89
C ASP A 69 46.66 4.43 -9.15
N ALA A 70 46.48 3.78 -10.32
CA ALA A 70 46.89 4.30 -11.62
C ALA A 70 46.00 5.44 -12.16
N GLY A 71 44.97 5.82 -11.41
CA GLY A 71 44.00 6.86 -11.78
C GLY A 71 42.93 6.37 -12.74
N ALA A 72 42.54 5.10 -12.65
CA ALA A 72 41.36 4.61 -13.35
C ALA A 72 40.10 5.37 -12.89
N ASP A 73 39.29 5.79 -13.85
CA ASP A 73 38.10 6.59 -13.60
C ASP A 73 37.05 5.74 -12.88
N VAL A 74 36.62 6.20 -11.70
CA VAL A 74 35.55 5.56 -10.93
C VAL A 74 34.17 5.79 -11.57
N GLY A 75 34.11 6.66 -12.58
CA GLY A 75 32.99 6.88 -13.49
C GLY A 75 31.83 7.70 -12.87
N PRO A 76 31.02 8.38 -13.70
CA PRO A 76 29.78 9.01 -13.23
C PRO A 76 28.72 7.96 -12.87
N ILE A 77 27.70 8.39 -12.11
CA ILE A 77 26.55 7.58 -11.66
C ILE A 77 25.61 7.32 -12.86
N ASP A 78 26.03 6.49 -13.82
CA ASP A 78 25.12 5.96 -14.83
C ASP A 78 24.62 4.55 -14.45
N ARG A 79 23.67 4.03 -15.25
CA ARG A 79 22.99 2.76 -14.98
C ARG A 79 23.93 1.55 -14.93
N TYR A 80 25.16 1.68 -15.43
CA TYR A 80 26.19 0.65 -15.57
C TYR A 80 27.57 1.12 -15.06
N CYS A 81 27.65 1.62 -13.82
CA CYS A 81 28.91 2.06 -13.21
C CYS A 81 29.63 0.95 -12.42
N THR A 82 30.93 1.15 -12.16
CA THR A 82 31.80 0.30 -11.32
C THR A 82 31.22 0.03 -9.94
N MET A 83 30.64 1.05 -9.29
CA MET A 83 30.00 0.91 -7.98
C MET A 83 28.81 -0.03 -8.01
N THR A 84 27.98 0.03 -9.07
CA THR A 84 26.86 -0.90 -9.24
C THR A 84 27.35 -2.34 -9.24
N MET A 85 28.41 -2.64 -9.99
CA MET A 85 28.95 -3.98 -10.09
C MET A 85 29.48 -4.47 -8.73
N ALA A 86 30.13 -3.58 -7.96
CA ALA A 86 30.56 -3.89 -6.60
C ALA A 86 29.38 -4.21 -5.66
N LEU A 87 28.27 -3.47 -5.77
CA LEU A 87 27.04 -3.72 -5.02
C LEU A 87 26.36 -5.04 -5.41
N GLU A 88 26.22 -5.32 -6.70
CA GLU A 88 25.63 -6.58 -7.21
C GLU A 88 26.43 -7.80 -6.74
N LYS A 89 27.76 -7.67 -6.67
CA LYS A 89 28.66 -8.69 -6.13
C LYS A 89 28.77 -8.69 -4.61
N ARG A 90 28.17 -7.72 -3.92
CA ARG A 90 28.20 -7.54 -2.46
C ARG A 90 29.63 -7.49 -1.91
N ARG A 91 30.50 -6.77 -2.61
CA ARG A 91 31.93 -6.64 -2.30
C ARG A 91 32.20 -5.35 -1.54
N LEU A 92 31.97 -5.35 -0.22
CA LEU A 92 32.19 -4.16 0.62
C LEU A 92 33.63 -3.64 0.55
N ASP A 93 34.62 -4.52 0.41
CA ASP A 93 36.02 -4.15 0.23
C ASP A 93 36.27 -3.36 -1.07
N ILE A 94 35.61 -3.74 -2.18
CA ILE A 94 35.67 -2.97 -3.43
C ILE A 94 34.89 -1.66 -3.27
N VAL A 95 33.70 -1.69 -2.64
CA VAL A 95 32.92 -0.48 -2.36
C VAL A 95 33.77 0.56 -1.64
N LYS A 96 34.49 0.16 -0.58
CA LYS A 96 35.39 1.04 0.17
C LYS A 96 36.52 1.58 -0.70
N LEU A 97 37.19 0.74 -1.49
CA LEU A 97 38.23 1.19 -2.43
C LEU A 97 37.72 2.25 -3.41
N LEU A 98 36.52 2.06 -3.98
CA LEU A 98 35.94 3.01 -4.93
C LEU A 98 35.65 4.37 -4.26
N VAL A 99 35.16 4.36 -3.02
CA VAL A 99 34.92 5.59 -2.24
C VAL A 99 36.24 6.29 -1.88
N GLU A 100 37.26 5.54 -1.45
CA GLU A 100 38.61 6.07 -1.20
C GLU A 100 39.23 6.76 -2.41
N HIS A 101 38.85 6.33 -3.62
CA HIS A 101 39.33 6.89 -4.89
C HIS A 101 38.36 7.91 -5.52
N GLY A 102 37.48 8.50 -4.72
CA GLY A 102 36.69 9.67 -5.11
C GLY A 102 35.26 9.38 -5.58
N TYR A 103 34.74 8.16 -5.41
CA TYR A 103 33.31 7.94 -5.56
C TYR A 103 32.53 8.60 -4.42
N ASP A 104 31.57 9.47 -4.75
CA ASP A 104 30.70 10.09 -3.75
C ASP A 104 29.56 9.13 -3.32
N PRO A 105 29.59 8.58 -2.08
CA PRO A 105 28.57 7.67 -1.60
C PRO A 105 27.20 8.33 -1.38
N ALA A 106 27.10 9.66 -1.30
CA ALA A 106 25.82 10.36 -1.17
C ALA A 106 25.05 10.44 -2.49
N SER A 107 25.75 10.31 -3.62
CA SER A 107 25.20 10.45 -4.96
C SER A 107 24.48 9.19 -5.49
N ILE A 108 24.61 8.08 -4.78
CA ILE A 108 24.03 6.80 -5.19
C ILE A 108 22.53 6.73 -4.89
N ASP A 109 21.77 6.14 -5.80
CA ASP A 109 20.37 5.78 -5.53
C ASP A 109 20.31 4.74 -4.39
N ALA A 110 19.70 5.14 -3.27
CA ALA A 110 19.53 4.32 -2.09
C ALA A 110 18.85 2.96 -2.39
N ARG A 111 17.99 2.86 -3.41
CA ARG A 111 17.38 1.57 -3.80
C ARG A 111 18.43 0.56 -4.27
N ARG A 112 19.50 1.02 -4.92
CA ARG A 112 20.61 0.15 -5.35
C ARG A 112 21.41 -0.37 -4.17
N VAL A 113 21.58 0.46 -3.14
CA VAL A 113 22.21 0.07 -1.89
C VAL A 113 21.32 -0.95 -1.16
N LEU A 114 20.03 -0.70 -1.04
CA LEU A 114 19.08 -1.59 -0.36
C LEU A 114 18.86 -2.91 -1.13
N SER A 115 18.99 -2.92 -2.46
CA SER A 115 18.89 -4.14 -3.27
C SER A 115 20.06 -5.11 -3.11
N THR A 116 21.12 -4.72 -2.39
CA THR A 116 22.22 -5.64 -2.02
C THR A 116 21.79 -6.69 -1.00
N TRP A 117 20.79 -6.41 -0.17
CA TRP A 117 20.38 -7.23 0.97
C TRP A 117 21.48 -7.43 2.03
N ASP A 118 22.59 -6.71 1.93
CA ASP A 118 23.75 -6.81 2.82
C ASP A 118 23.73 -5.67 3.86
N PRO A 119 23.51 -5.97 5.16
CA PRO A 119 23.47 -4.94 6.19
C PRO A 119 24.74 -4.12 6.31
N GLU A 120 25.93 -4.72 6.12
CA GLU A 120 27.19 -3.99 6.28
C GLU A 120 27.37 -2.96 5.17
N ILE A 121 27.01 -3.32 3.94
CA ILE A 121 27.01 -2.39 2.81
C ILE A 121 25.95 -1.30 3.02
N MET A 122 24.72 -1.67 3.39
CA MET A 122 23.65 -0.69 3.65
C MET A 122 24.07 0.33 4.70
N GLU A 123 24.58 -0.14 5.84
CA GLU A 123 25.03 0.73 6.92
C GLU A 123 26.19 1.61 6.48
N TYR A 124 27.19 1.05 5.79
CA TYR A 124 28.33 1.82 5.30
C TYR A 124 27.88 3.03 4.45
N PHE A 125 26.95 2.82 3.51
CA PHE A 125 26.46 3.91 2.67
C PHE A 125 25.63 4.93 3.44
N ILE A 126 24.75 4.49 4.35
CA ILE A 126 23.93 5.41 5.16
C ILE A 126 24.82 6.26 6.08
N GLU A 127 25.82 5.66 6.72
CA GLU A 127 26.81 6.40 7.52
C GLU A 127 27.65 7.34 6.66
N SER A 128 27.94 6.95 5.42
CA SER A 128 28.68 7.78 4.47
C SER A 128 27.82 8.86 3.77
N GLY A 129 26.55 9.04 4.17
CA GLY A 129 25.71 10.15 3.68
C GLY A 129 24.68 9.79 2.60
N CYS A 130 24.49 8.51 2.27
CA CYS A 130 23.40 8.07 1.40
C CYS A 130 22.04 8.49 1.97
N ASN A 131 21.23 9.15 1.14
CA ASN A 131 19.97 9.75 1.56
C ASN A 131 18.79 8.79 1.42
N LEU A 132 18.07 8.55 2.53
CA LEU A 132 16.85 7.73 2.54
C LEU A 132 15.55 8.52 2.36
N GLU A 133 15.61 9.86 2.23
CA GLU A 133 14.42 10.72 2.15
C GLU A 133 13.75 10.74 0.77
N ILE A 134 14.53 10.62 -0.30
CA ILE A 134 14.07 10.92 -1.66
C ILE A 134 13.74 9.62 -2.39
N GLY A 135 12.55 9.55 -2.99
CA GLY A 135 12.13 8.44 -3.84
C GLY A 135 11.67 7.18 -3.09
N ASN A 136 11.27 7.30 -1.82
CA ASN A 136 10.74 6.20 -1.00
C ASN A 136 11.58 4.88 -1.05
N PRO A 137 12.92 4.94 -0.93
CA PRO A 137 13.77 3.77 -1.15
C PRO A 137 13.52 2.66 -0.12
N LEU A 138 13.22 3.03 1.12
CA LEU A 138 12.93 2.08 2.18
C LEU A 138 11.55 1.44 2.01
N ALA A 139 10.55 2.21 1.56
CA ALA A 139 9.25 1.64 1.21
C ALA A 139 9.39 0.61 0.07
N TRP A 140 10.15 0.92 -0.98
CA TRP A 140 10.48 -0.02 -2.05
C TRP A 140 11.12 -1.30 -1.51
N ALA A 141 12.12 -1.19 -0.65
CA ALA A 141 12.80 -2.35 -0.06
C ALA A 141 11.85 -3.22 0.79
N LEU A 142 11.00 -2.59 1.61
CA LEU A 142 10.03 -3.29 2.46
C LEU A 142 8.90 -3.94 1.63
N CYS A 143 8.41 -3.30 0.57
CA CYS A 143 7.48 -3.90 -0.39
C CYS A 143 8.09 -5.12 -1.10
N ASN A 144 9.37 -5.05 -1.47
CA ASN A 144 10.13 -6.14 -2.10
C ASN A 144 10.67 -7.17 -1.09
N ARG A 145 10.23 -7.12 0.17
CA ARG A 145 10.55 -8.08 1.23
C ARG A 145 12.05 -8.18 1.56
N ILE A 146 12.78 -7.09 1.43
CA ILE A 146 14.20 -7.01 1.82
C ILE A 146 14.28 -6.94 3.34
N ARG A 147 14.27 -8.10 4.00
CA ARG A 147 14.21 -8.20 5.47
C ARG A 147 15.36 -7.50 6.18
N THR A 148 16.53 -7.44 5.57
CA THR A 148 17.72 -6.77 6.11
C THR A 148 17.60 -5.25 6.18
N SER A 149 16.57 -4.66 5.56
CA SER A 149 16.25 -3.23 5.70
C SER A 149 15.45 -2.89 6.97
N LEU A 150 14.82 -3.87 7.64
CA LEU A 150 14.01 -3.62 8.85
C LEU A 150 14.80 -3.03 10.03
N PRO A 151 16.02 -3.47 10.35
CA PRO A 151 16.82 -2.84 11.41
C PRO A 151 17.09 -1.36 11.16
N LEU A 152 17.22 -0.96 9.88
CA LEU A 152 17.48 0.42 9.48
C LEU A 152 16.34 1.35 9.87
N VAL A 153 15.09 0.86 9.85
CA VAL A 153 13.90 1.62 10.27
C VAL A 153 14.10 2.16 11.68
N LYS A 154 14.47 1.29 12.63
CA LYS A 154 14.61 1.67 14.04
C LYS A 154 15.87 2.49 14.29
N LYS A 155 16.97 2.15 13.60
CA LYS A 155 18.27 2.79 13.81
C LYS A 155 18.28 4.23 13.30
N TYR A 156 17.61 4.51 12.19
CA TYR A 156 17.71 5.80 11.50
C TYR A 156 16.42 6.62 11.45
N GLN A 157 15.33 6.20 12.12
CA GLN A 157 14.06 6.96 12.14
C GLN A 157 14.20 8.42 12.58
N ASP A 158 15.12 8.72 13.52
CA ASP A 158 15.32 10.07 14.02
C ASP A 158 16.14 10.93 13.06
N ARG A 159 17.02 10.29 12.27
CA ARG A 159 17.82 10.95 11.23
C ARG A 159 16.99 11.23 9.97
N PHE A 160 16.03 10.36 9.66
CA PHE A 160 15.23 10.43 8.46
C PHE A 160 13.72 10.44 8.74
N PRO A 161 13.09 11.63 8.91
CA PRO A 161 11.68 11.75 9.23
C PRO A 161 10.71 11.03 8.27
N SER A 162 11.04 10.87 6.98
CA SER A 162 10.16 10.15 6.05
C SER A 162 10.10 8.65 6.27
N ILE A 163 11.00 8.05 7.07
CA ILE A 163 11.00 6.59 7.32
C ILE A 163 9.63 6.13 7.78
N ARG A 164 8.97 6.85 8.69
CA ARG A 164 7.63 6.49 9.16
C ARG A 164 6.61 6.43 8.02
N LYS A 165 6.59 7.46 7.15
CA LYS A 165 5.74 7.50 5.96
C LYS A 165 6.02 6.31 5.04
N GLN A 166 7.30 5.99 4.81
CA GLN A 166 7.73 4.88 3.95
C GLN A 166 7.30 3.51 4.51
N VAL A 167 7.41 3.29 5.81
CA VAL A 167 6.94 2.06 6.46
C VAL A 167 5.41 1.95 6.38
N ASN A 168 4.67 3.06 6.47
CA ASN A 168 3.21 3.07 6.29
C ASN A 168 2.80 2.71 4.85
N ILE A 169 3.54 3.18 3.83
CA ILE A 169 3.34 2.76 2.42
C ILE A 169 3.47 1.24 2.31
N ALA A 170 4.56 0.68 2.85
CA ALA A 170 4.78 -0.76 2.85
C ALA A 170 3.70 -1.53 3.64
N LEU A 171 3.21 -0.97 4.76
CA LEU A 171 2.14 -1.60 5.53
C LEU A 171 0.84 -1.69 4.69
N ARG A 172 0.46 -0.61 4.00
CA ARG A 172 -0.69 -0.60 3.10
C ARG A 172 -0.53 -1.61 1.96
N HIS A 173 0.67 -1.68 1.36
CA HIS A 173 1.01 -2.69 0.35
C HIS A 173 0.75 -4.12 0.84
N HIS A 174 1.30 -4.47 2.01
CA HIS A 174 1.20 -5.83 2.54
C HIS A 174 -0.20 -6.15 3.07
N CYS A 175 -0.96 -5.18 3.57
CA CYS A 175 -2.38 -5.36 3.89
C CYS A 175 -3.22 -5.61 2.63
N ARG A 176 -2.95 -4.93 1.51
CA ARG A 176 -3.60 -5.20 0.22
C ARG A 176 -3.30 -6.60 -0.31
N LYS A 177 -2.12 -7.15 -0.01
CA LYS A 177 -1.69 -8.48 -0.44
C LYS A 177 -2.04 -9.61 0.53
N GLY A 178 -2.46 -9.29 1.76
CA GLY A 178 -2.72 -10.29 2.80
C GLY A 178 -1.47 -10.90 3.44
N ASP A 179 -0.32 -10.21 3.38
CA ASP A 179 0.94 -10.74 3.90
C ASP A 179 1.05 -10.54 5.43
N ALA A 180 0.37 -11.40 6.20
CA ALA A 180 0.29 -11.30 7.66
C ALA A 180 1.66 -11.24 8.36
N LYS A 181 2.67 -11.90 7.79
CA LYS A 181 4.05 -11.88 8.29
C LYS A 181 4.64 -10.48 8.18
N TRP A 182 4.57 -9.87 7.00
CA TRP A 182 5.09 -8.52 6.79
C TRP A 182 4.27 -7.45 7.50
N VAL A 183 2.93 -7.58 7.54
CA VAL A 183 2.07 -6.71 8.35
C VAL A 183 2.52 -6.72 9.81
N SER A 184 2.75 -7.90 10.40
CA SER A 184 3.23 -8.02 11.78
C SER A 184 4.60 -7.37 12.00
N LEU A 185 5.53 -7.56 11.06
CA LEU A 185 6.87 -6.98 11.13
C LEU A 185 6.84 -5.46 11.02
N LEU A 186 5.99 -4.90 10.16
CA LEU A 186 5.88 -3.46 9.94
C LEU A 186 5.19 -2.77 11.12
N LEU A 187 4.16 -3.39 11.71
CA LEU A 187 3.57 -2.93 12.96
C LEU A 187 4.59 -2.95 14.11
N TRP A 188 5.43 -3.98 14.20
CA TRP A 188 6.55 -4.03 15.16
C TRP A 188 7.64 -2.99 14.86
N ALA A 189 7.86 -2.65 13.59
CA ALA A 189 8.76 -1.59 13.15
C ALA A 189 8.16 -0.19 13.39
N GLY A 190 6.93 -0.13 13.86
CA GLY A 190 6.28 1.07 14.35
C GLY A 190 5.05 1.47 13.53
N ALA A 191 4.91 1.02 12.28
CA ALA A 191 3.93 1.53 11.30
C ALA A 191 2.54 1.84 11.87
N ASP A 192 1.93 2.92 11.40
CA ASP A 192 0.57 3.28 11.79
C ASP A 192 -0.45 2.60 10.85
N PRO A 193 -1.29 1.67 11.35
CA PRO A 193 -2.28 0.98 10.54
C PRO A 193 -3.47 1.86 10.10
N LEU A 194 -3.65 3.04 10.72
CA LEU A 194 -4.75 3.96 10.46
C LEU A 194 -4.36 5.13 9.57
N ASP A 195 -3.05 5.38 9.42
CA ASP A 195 -2.53 6.41 8.53
C ASP A 195 -2.91 6.13 7.06
N ARG A 196 -3.38 7.19 6.39
CA ARG A 196 -3.93 7.11 5.04
C ARG A 196 -2.88 7.55 4.02
N GLY A 197 -2.89 6.91 2.86
CA GLY A 197 -1.99 7.28 1.77
C GLY A 197 -1.87 6.17 0.72
N GLU A 198 -0.78 6.22 -0.04
CA GLU A 198 -0.50 5.29 -1.12
C GLU A 198 0.01 3.94 -0.61
N ASP A 199 -0.29 2.86 -1.35
CA ASP A 199 0.18 1.49 -1.12
C ASP A 199 1.36 1.09 -2.04
N ASP A 200 1.86 2.03 -2.82
CA ASP A 200 2.88 1.81 -3.85
C ASP A 200 3.94 2.91 -3.75
N PRO A 201 5.23 2.56 -3.53
CA PRO A 201 6.30 3.54 -3.37
C PRO A 201 6.61 4.35 -4.63
N GLU A 202 6.18 3.89 -5.80
CA GLU A 202 6.36 4.57 -7.10
C GLU A 202 5.19 5.48 -7.47
N ARG A 203 4.06 5.38 -6.76
CA ARG A 203 2.89 6.20 -7.07
C ARG A 203 3.09 7.59 -6.51
N GLU A 204 2.89 8.60 -7.37
CA GLU A 204 2.85 10.00 -6.95
C GLU A 204 1.66 10.22 -6.01
N ALA A 205 1.82 11.17 -5.08
CA ALA A 205 0.75 11.50 -4.15
C ALA A 205 -0.45 12.04 -4.92
N ASP A 206 -1.62 11.46 -4.69
CA ASP A 206 -2.87 11.97 -5.26
C ASP A 206 -3.40 13.07 -4.33
N ASP A 207 -3.25 14.32 -4.77
CA ASP A 207 -3.66 15.52 -4.04
C ASP A 207 -5.18 15.57 -3.75
N GLU A 208 -6.00 14.79 -4.47
CA GLU A 208 -7.47 14.83 -4.34
C GLU A 208 -8.04 13.66 -3.51
N GLY A 209 -7.32 12.53 -3.42
CA GLY A 209 -7.86 11.27 -2.88
C GLY A 209 -7.54 10.96 -1.41
N GLY A 210 -6.49 11.55 -0.83
CA GLY A 210 -6.07 11.36 0.57
C GLY A 210 -5.75 9.90 0.98
N GLY A 211 -5.74 8.97 0.01
CA GLY A 211 -5.52 7.53 0.21
C GLY A 211 -6.49 6.85 1.18
N ILE A 212 -6.21 5.57 1.48
CA ILE A 212 -6.95 4.80 2.50
C ILE A 212 -5.97 4.16 3.48
N SER A 213 -6.45 3.81 4.67
CA SER A 213 -5.61 3.21 5.71
C SER A 213 -5.21 1.76 5.38
N ALA A 214 -4.20 1.24 6.07
CA ALA A 214 -3.78 -0.16 5.89
C ALA A 214 -4.89 -1.15 6.28
N LEU A 215 -5.64 -0.87 7.36
CA LEU A 215 -6.77 -1.72 7.75
C LEU A 215 -7.95 -1.58 6.79
N SER A 216 -8.15 -0.39 6.20
CA SER A 216 -9.11 -0.21 5.12
C SER A 216 -8.73 -1.04 3.89
N PHE A 217 -7.44 -1.14 3.52
CA PHE A 217 -6.97 -2.05 2.47
C PHE A 217 -7.24 -3.51 2.81
N ALA A 218 -7.01 -3.94 4.06
CA ALA A 218 -7.29 -5.30 4.50
C ALA A 218 -8.80 -5.64 4.37
N ALA A 219 -9.68 -4.74 4.80
CA ALA A 219 -11.13 -4.89 4.63
C ALA A 219 -11.55 -4.89 3.16
N LEU A 220 -10.99 -3.95 2.37
CA LEU A 220 -11.24 -3.82 0.95
C LEU A 220 -10.91 -5.15 0.24
N TYR A 221 -9.74 -5.73 0.46
CA TYR A 221 -9.29 -6.94 -0.22
C TYR A 221 -9.67 -8.26 0.49
N ASN A 222 -10.53 -8.19 1.52
CA ASN A 222 -11.03 -9.33 2.29
C ASN A 222 -9.96 -10.15 3.03
N HIS A 223 -8.84 -9.52 3.40
CA HIS A 223 -7.78 -10.11 4.22
C HIS A 223 -8.12 -9.99 5.71
N TYR A 224 -9.22 -10.65 6.10
CA TYR A 224 -9.82 -10.47 7.41
C TYR A 224 -9.01 -11.07 8.56
N GLU A 225 -8.16 -12.05 8.27
CA GLU A 225 -7.19 -12.62 9.21
C GLU A 225 -6.27 -11.56 9.83
N LEU A 226 -6.03 -10.45 9.13
CA LEU A 226 -5.19 -9.35 9.61
C LEU A 226 -5.81 -8.63 10.80
N PHE A 227 -7.14 -8.66 10.97
CA PHE A 227 -7.81 -8.05 12.11
C PHE A 227 -7.60 -8.82 13.42
N GLU A 228 -7.15 -10.08 13.36
CA GLU A 228 -6.88 -10.91 14.54
C GLU A 228 -5.48 -10.66 15.13
N LEU A 229 -4.61 -9.93 14.41
CA LEU A 229 -3.29 -9.55 14.90
C LEU A 229 -3.39 -8.74 16.19
N LYS A 230 -2.57 -9.11 17.19
CA LYS A 230 -2.56 -8.47 18.52
C LYS A 230 -2.36 -6.96 18.45
N ALA A 231 -1.48 -6.50 17.55
CA ALA A 231 -1.20 -5.08 17.36
C ALA A 231 -2.41 -4.29 16.82
N VAL A 232 -3.31 -4.93 16.07
CA VAL A 232 -4.54 -4.31 15.55
C VAL A 232 -5.61 -4.18 16.64
N LYS A 233 -5.57 -4.98 17.71
CA LYS A 233 -6.55 -4.90 18.81
C LYS A 233 -6.55 -3.54 19.50
N ALA A 234 -5.38 -2.93 19.66
CA ALA A 234 -5.22 -1.67 20.39
C ALA A 234 -5.68 -0.43 19.62
N CYS A 235 -5.79 -0.48 18.28
CA CYS A 235 -6.09 0.69 17.47
C CYS A 235 -7.58 0.89 17.15
N LEU A 236 -8.46 -0.08 17.46
CA LEU A 236 -9.88 -0.02 17.09
C LEU A 236 -10.69 1.04 17.85
N SER A 237 -10.22 1.48 19.02
CA SER A 237 -10.84 2.57 19.78
C SER A 237 -10.52 3.95 19.21
N ASN A 238 -9.57 4.05 18.27
CA ASN A 238 -9.27 5.31 17.59
C ASN A 238 -10.41 5.63 16.60
N PRO A 239 -11.01 6.83 16.62
CA PRO A 239 -12.06 7.21 15.68
C PRO A 239 -11.69 7.01 14.20
N ALA A 240 -10.41 7.14 13.84
CA ALA A 240 -9.94 6.88 12.48
C ALA A 240 -10.15 5.42 12.02
N ALA A 241 -10.23 4.47 12.95
CA ALA A 241 -10.52 3.06 12.65
C ALA A 241 -11.89 2.87 12.02
N ALA A 242 -12.84 3.78 12.28
CA ALA A 242 -14.18 3.73 11.68
C ALA A 242 -14.14 3.83 10.14
N GLY A 243 -13.04 4.28 9.55
CA GLY A 243 -12.78 4.20 8.10
C GLY A 243 -12.72 2.77 7.53
N ILE A 244 -12.53 1.74 8.35
CA ILE A 244 -12.62 0.32 7.95
C ILE A 244 -14.01 0.00 7.39
N LEU A 245 -15.06 0.56 8.02
CA LEU A 245 -16.46 0.31 7.69
C LEU A 245 -16.84 0.72 6.26
N ASN A 246 -16.08 1.63 5.65
CA ASN A 246 -16.31 2.07 4.27
C ASN A 246 -16.06 0.95 3.25
N TYR A 247 -15.28 -0.07 3.63
CA TYR A 247 -14.78 -1.12 2.74
C TYR A 247 -15.17 -2.54 3.18
N LEU A 248 -15.71 -2.70 4.40
CA LEU A 248 -16.10 -3.99 4.97
C LEU A 248 -17.47 -4.46 4.47
N VAL A 249 -17.57 -4.75 3.17
CA VAL A 249 -18.82 -5.19 2.49
C VAL A 249 -18.62 -6.42 1.58
N GLY A 250 -17.47 -7.08 1.71
CA GLY A 250 -17.12 -8.29 0.94
C GLY A 250 -17.73 -9.58 1.51
N PRO A 251 -17.54 -10.71 0.81
CA PRO A 251 -17.96 -12.03 1.30
C PRO A 251 -17.29 -12.35 2.64
N GLY A 252 -18.08 -12.77 3.64
CA GLY A 252 -17.55 -13.08 4.98
C GLY A 252 -17.32 -11.87 5.89
N ALA A 253 -17.76 -10.67 5.49
CA ALA A 253 -17.64 -9.45 6.28
C ALA A 253 -18.43 -9.47 7.60
N GLY A 254 -19.57 -10.18 7.67
CA GLY A 254 -20.47 -10.19 8.83
C GLY A 254 -19.82 -10.64 10.15
N PRO A 255 -19.19 -11.83 10.21
CA PRO A 255 -18.47 -12.28 11.40
C PRO A 255 -17.35 -11.33 11.84
N VAL A 256 -16.65 -10.74 10.87
CA VAL A 256 -15.55 -9.80 11.11
C VAL A 256 -16.08 -8.50 11.69
N LEU A 257 -17.17 -7.96 11.11
CA LEU A 257 -17.87 -6.79 11.61
C LEU A 257 -18.31 -6.99 13.06
N ALA A 258 -18.94 -8.13 13.38
CA ALA A 258 -19.34 -8.47 14.74
C ALA A 258 -18.14 -8.47 15.72
N SER A 259 -17.02 -9.06 15.31
CA SER A 259 -15.77 -9.07 16.10
C SER A 259 -15.24 -7.65 16.33
N LEU A 260 -15.20 -6.82 15.28
CA LEU A 260 -14.69 -5.45 15.36
C LEU A 260 -15.57 -4.54 16.23
N LEU A 261 -16.90 -4.61 16.10
CA LEU A 261 -17.83 -3.85 16.93
C LEU A 261 -17.70 -4.23 18.41
N LYS A 262 -17.61 -5.54 18.71
CA LYS A 262 -17.37 -6.03 20.08
C LYS A 262 -16.05 -5.53 20.67
N ARG A 263 -15.06 -5.25 19.82
CA ARG A 263 -13.75 -4.71 20.18
C ARG A 263 -13.71 -3.18 20.24
N GLY A 264 -14.86 -2.51 20.14
CA GLY A 264 -14.98 -1.07 20.33
C GLY A 264 -14.83 -0.22 19.06
N LEU A 265 -14.95 -0.83 17.87
CA LEU A 265 -15.04 -0.06 16.63
C LEU A 265 -16.32 0.78 16.62
N ASP A 266 -16.20 2.09 16.44
CA ASP A 266 -17.36 2.99 16.32
C ASP A 266 -18.14 2.69 15.03
N PRO A 267 -19.44 2.33 15.11
CA PRO A 267 -20.26 2.10 13.92
C PRO A 267 -20.61 3.39 13.15
N ASN A 268 -20.38 4.58 13.73
CA ASN A 268 -20.76 5.87 13.15
C ASN A 268 -19.54 6.65 12.67
N ASN A 269 -19.39 6.77 11.35
CA ASN A 269 -18.17 7.32 10.73
C ASN A 269 -18.43 8.40 9.66
N ASN A 270 -19.70 8.73 9.40
CA ASN A 270 -20.04 9.78 8.44
C ASN A 270 -20.12 11.16 9.11
N GLN A 271 -20.09 12.23 8.31
CA GLN A 271 -20.11 13.61 8.79
C GLN A 271 -21.41 14.00 9.53
N ARG A 272 -22.49 13.23 9.36
CA ARG A 272 -23.79 13.44 10.01
C ARG A 272 -23.91 12.66 11.33
N GLY A 273 -22.85 11.99 11.77
CA GLY A 273 -22.82 11.14 12.97
C GLY A 273 -23.62 9.85 12.80
N GLY A 274 -23.65 9.32 11.59
CA GLY A 274 -24.26 8.05 11.22
C GLY A 274 -23.27 7.05 10.62
N SER A 275 -23.77 5.86 10.33
CA SER A 275 -23.01 4.73 9.82
C SER A 275 -23.02 4.69 8.29
N THR A 276 -21.85 4.88 7.69
CA THR A 276 -21.66 4.66 6.24
C THR A 276 -21.88 3.19 5.87
N ALA A 277 -21.60 2.25 6.78
CA ALA A 277 -21.78 0.82 6.53
C ALA A 277 -23.26 0.43 6.39
N ILE A 278 -24.18 1.03 7.16
CA ILE A 278 -25.63 0.79 6.98
C ILE A 278 -26.04 1.19 5.57
N GLN A 279 -25.65 2.40 5.13
CA GLN A 279 -25.96 2.88 3.79
C GLN A 279 -25.36 1.97 2.71
N ARG A 280 -24.08 1.61 2.83
CA ARG A 280 -23.38 0.71 1.90
C ARG A 280 -24.06 -0.66 1.79
N CYS A 281 -24.52 -1.23 2.91
CA CYS A 281 -25.26 -2.50 2.90
C CYS A 281 -26.54 -2.39 2.06
N LEU A 282 -27.32 -1.31 2.25
CA LEU A 282 -28.54 -1.07 1.47
C LEU A 282 -28.26 -0.97 -0.02
N GLU A 283 -27.20 -0.26 -0.41
CA GLU A 283 -26.83 -0.06 -1.82
C GLU A 283 -26.42 -1.36 -2.53
N GLN A 284 -25.89 -2.32 -1.78
CA GLN A 284 -25.36 -3.58 -2.31
C GLN A 284 -26.40 -4.72 -2.40
N PHE A 285 -27.63 -4.54 -1.88
CA PHE A 285 -28.67 -5.60 -1.86
C PHE A 285 -28.98 -6.20 -3.24
N HIS A 286 -29.01 -5.36 -4.28
CA HIS A 286 -29.43 -5.77 -5.63
C HIS A 286 -28.26 -6.01 -6.59
N TYR A 287 -27.02 -5.95 -6.11
CA TYR A 287 -25.83 -6.12 -6.94
C TYR A 287 -25.51 -7.62 -7.13
N TYR A 288 -25.91 -8.14 -8.30
CA TYR A 288 -25.55 -9.48 -8.78
C TYR A 288 -24.49 -9.32 -9.89
N GLY A 289 -23.20 -9.42 -9.57
CA GLY A 289 -22.18 -9.38 -10.63
C GLY A 289 -20.74 -9.40 -10.12
N SER A 290 -20.02 -10.46 -10.52
CA SER A 290 -18.57 -10.65 -10.64
C SER A 290 -17.64 -10.20 -9.50
N SER A 291 -16.84 -11.14 -9.02
CA SER A 291 -15.78 -11.04 -8.00
C SER A 291 -14.60 -10.10 -8.35
N SER A 292 -14.76 -9.12 -9.23
CA SER A 292 -13.72 -8.15 -9.55
C SER A 292 -14.29 -6.72 -9.50
N ARG A 293 -13.68 -5.87 -8.66
CA ARG A 293 -13.95 -4.43 -8.56
C ARG A 293 -13.71 -3.64 -9.87
N PHE A 294 -13.32 -4.33 -10.95
CA PHE A 294 -13.07 -3.78 -12.28
C PHE A 294 -14.03 -4.31 -13.36
N SER A 295 -15.06 -5.13 -13.01
CA SER A 295 -16.07 -5.54 -14.00
C SER A 295 -17.11 -4.44 -14.16
N PHE A 296 -16.92 -3.62 -15.18
CA PHE A 296 -17.91 -2.69 -15.72
C PHE A 296 -19.04 -3.49 -16.40
N ASP A 297 -19.88 -4.19 -15.63
CA ASP A 297 -21.13 -4.76 -16.18
C ASP A 297 -22.19 -3.65 -16.23
N TYR A 298 -22.02 -2.79 -17.23
CA TYR A 298 -23.02 -1.83 -17.68
C TYR A 298 -24.21 -2.51 -18.39
N TYR A 299 -24.21 -3.85 -18.49
CA TYR A 299 -25.20 -4.61 -19.25
C TYR A 299 -25.54 -5.97 -18.61
N SER A 300 -26.20 -5.95 -17.45
CA SER A 300 -27.25 -6.96 -17.18
C SER A 300 -28.61 -6.26 -17.13
N ALA A 301 -28.90 -5.52 -18.19
CA ALA A 301 -30.26 -5.13 -18.56
C ALA A 301 -31.02 -6.38 -19.05
N SER A 302 -31.22 -7.37 -18.18
CA SER A 302 -32.17 -8.46 -18.41
C SER A 302 -33.36 -8.29 -17.47
N GLY A 303 -34.18 -7.27 -17.77
CA GLY A 303 -35.62 -7.40 -18.01
C GLY A 303 -36.54 -8.17 -17.04
N SER A 304 -36.14 -8.52 -15.81
CA SER A 304 -37.08 -9.15 -14.87
C SER A 304 -37.16 -8.39 -13.55
N LYS A 305 -38.35 -7.85 -13.27
CA LYS A 305 -38.84 -7.41 -11.96
C LYS A 305 -38.94 -8.60 -10.99
N LYS A 306 -37.87 -9.37 -10.82
CA LYS A 306 -37.84 -10.42 -9.80
C LYS A 306 -37.65 -9.72 -8.47
N LYS A 307 -38.56 -9.95 -7.53
CA LYS A 307 -38.36 -9.56 -6.14
C LYS A 307 -37.19 -10.39 -5.61
N LEU A 308 -36.04 -9.75 -5.44
CA LEU A 308 -34.78 -10.44 -5.14
C LEU A 308 -34.74 -10.84 -3.66
N ASP A 309 -34.22 -12.03 -3.40
CA ASP A 309 -33.81 -12.53 -2.09
C ASP A 309 -32.60 -13.45 -2.32
N SER A 310 -31.51 -13.21 -1.60
CA SER A 310 -30.26 -13.94 -1.73
C SER A 310 -29.55 -14.07 -0.39
N ASP A 311 -28.66 -15.05 -0.27
CA ASP A 311 -27.83 -15.18 0.93
C ASP A 311 -27.00 -13.92 1.19
N ARG A 312 -26.57 -13.22 0.12
CA ARG A 312 -25.85 -11.95 0.22
C ARG A 312 -26.71 -10.83 0.81
N SER A 313 -27.94 -10.66 0.32
CA SER A 313 -28.84 -9.62 0.86
C SER A 313 -29.26 -9.93 2.31
N ARG A 314 -29.46 -11.22 2.65
CA ARG A 314 -29.70 -11.65 4.03
C ARG A 314 -28.52 -11.33 4.93
N GLU A 315 -27.30 -11.55 4.46
CA GLU A 315 -26.08 -11.22 5.20
C GLU A 315 -25.95 -9.71 5.43
N PHE A 316 -26.22 -8.88 4.42
CA PHE A 316 -26.24 -7.44 4.60
C PHE A 316 -27.33 -6.97 5.58
N MET A 317 -28.50 -7.62 5.61
CA MET A 317 -29.52 -7.34 6.62
C MET A 317 -29.03 -7.68 8.03
N LYS A 318 -28.34 -8.81 8.21
CA LYS A 318 -27.67 -9.13 9.49
C LYS A 318 -26.60 -8.11 9.85
N MET A 319 -25.83 -7.62 8.89
CA MET A 319 -24.84 -6.57 9.14
C MET A 319 -25.49 -5.26 9.58
N ILE A 320 -26.62 -4.87 8.99
CA ILE A 320 -27.42 -3.72 9.44
C ILE A 320 -27.91 -3.93 10.88
N TYR A 321 -28.39 -5.14 11.21
CA TYR A 321 -28.74 -5.51 12.59
C TYR A 321 -27.55 -5.30 13.54
N LEU A 322 -26.38 -5.86 13.22
CA LEU A 322 -25.17 -5.75 14.05
C LEU A 322 -24.74 -4.30 14.27
N LEU A 323 -24.78 -3.49 13.21
CA LEU A 323 -24.46 -2.06 13.29
C LEU A 323 -25.45 -1.31 14.17
N ALA A 324 -26.76 -1.52 13.97
CA ALA A 324 -27.80 -0.86 14.74
C ALA A 324 -27.75 -1.26 16.23
N GLU A 325 -27.53 -2.55 16.52
CA GLU A 325 -27.35 -3.07 17.88
C GLU A 325 -26.14 -2.43 18.58
N ALA A 326 -25.05 -2.20 17.84
CA ALA A 326 -23.87 -1.50 18.34
C ALA A 326 -24.03 0.04 18.45
N GLY A 327 -25.21 0.59 18.18
CA GLY A 327 -25.49 2.03 18.24
C GLY A 327 -25.23 2.79 16.93
N GLY A 328 -25.04 2.08 15.82
CA GLY A 328 -24.96 2.64 14.47
C GLY A 328 -26.27 3.28 14.05
N LYS A 329 -26.20 4.48 13.46
CA LYS A 329 -27.36 5.26 13.04
C LYS A 329 -27.39 5.43 11.53
N TRP A 330 -28.52 5.16 10.89
CA TRP A 330 -28.77 5.57 9.52
C TRP A 330 -29.14 7.06 9.49
N ARG A 331 -28.16 7.90 9.09
CA ARG A 331 -28.31 9.35 8.92
C ARG A 331 -27.86 9.75 7.51
N PRO A 332 -28.68 9.45 6.50
CA PRO A 332 -28.29 9.59 5.10
C PRO A 332 -28.34 11.05 4.62
N ALA A 333 -27.66 11.32 3.51
CA ALA A 333 -27.93 12.45 2.62
C ALA A 333 -29.14 12.15 1.71
N ALA A 334 -29.67 13.18 1.04
CA ALA A 334 -30.88 13.04 0.23
C ALA A 334 -30.72 12.07 -0.97
N ASP A 335 -29.53 12.08 -1.59
CA ASP A 335 -29.13 11.17 -2.65
C ASP A 335 -28.94 9.73 -2.15
N GLU A 336 -28.41 9.57 -0.94
CA GLU A 336 -28.28 8.26 -0.27
C GLU A 336 -29.66 7.63 -0.01
N ILE A 337 -30.67 8.40 0.42
CA ILE A 337 -32.05 7.90 0.57
C ILE A 337 -32.59 7.42 -0.78
N LYS A 338 -32.35 8.18 -1.86
CA LYS A 338 -32.76 7.79 -3.22
C LYS A 338 -32.08 6.48 -3.63
N SER A 339 -30.78 6.32 -3.36
CA SER A 339 -30.01 5.11 -3.64
C SER A 339 -30.55 3.90 -2.88
N ALA A 340 -30.77 4.04 -1.57
CA ALA A 340 -31.36 3.01 -0.71
C ALA A 340 -32.76 2.61 -1.20
N ARG A 341 -33.62 3.57 -1.53
CA ARG A 341 -34.97 3.33 -2.07
C ARG A 341 -34.92 2.53 -3.36
N ASN A 342 -34.06 2.93 -4.30
CA ASN A 342 -33.88 2.24 -5.57
C ASN A 342 -33.44 0.78 -5.37
N SER A 343 -32.59 0.52 -4.37
CA SER A 343 -32.18 -0.83 -4.02
C SER A 343 -33.32 -1.66 -3.42
N LEU A 344 -34.00 -1.14 -2.40
CA LEU A 344 -35.09 -1.83 -1.70
C LEU A 344 -36.29 -2.14 -2.61
N THR A 345 -36.60 -1.29 -3.58
CA THR A 345 -37.70 -1.54 -4.54
C THR A 345 -37.47 -2.76 -5.44
N LYS A 346 -36.23 -3.27 -5.54
CA LYS A 346 -35.88 -4.48 -6.29
C LYS A 346 -35.97 -5.76 -5.44
N MET A 347 -36.10 -5.62 -4.12
CA MET A 347 -36.13 -6.74 -3.17
C MET A 347 -37.56 -7.22 -2.89
N ILE A 348 -37.70 -8.36 -2.21
CA ILE A 348 -38.98 -8.72 -1.57
C ILE A 348 -39.35 -7.68 -0.48
N PRO A 349 -40.65 -7.36 -0.29
CA PRO A 349 -41.07 -6.27 0.59
C PRO A 349 -40.64 -6.41 2.05
N GLU A 350 -40.39 -7.64 2.50
CA GLU A 350 -39.93 -7.99 3.84
C GLU A 350 -38.62 -7.28 4.20
N TYR A 351 -37.70 -7.06 3.24
CA TYR A 351 -36.45 -6.32 3.50
C TYR A 351 -36.71 -4.87 3.91
N THR A 352 -37.66 -4.18 3.27
CA THR A 352 -38.01 -2.81 3.64
C THR A 352 -38.66 -2.77 5.02
N VAL A 353 -39.56 -3.71 5.30
CA VAL A 353 -40.25 -3.81 6.59
C VAL A 353 -39.24 -4.13 7.71
N GLU A 354 -38.33 -5.07 7.47
CA GLU A 354 -37.30 -5.44 8.42
C GLU A 354 -36.32 -4.30 8.67
N PHE A 355 -35.84 -3.63 7.62
CA PHE A 355 -35.00 -2.44 7.77
C PHE A 355 -35.66 -1.38 8.67
N ILE A 356 -36.90 -1.02 8.40
CA ILE A 356 -37.65 -0.04 9.21
C ILE A 356 -37.83 -0.55 10.64
N SER A 357 -38.14 -1.83 10.82
CA SER A 357 -38.27 -2.45 12.13
C SER A 357 -36.97 -2.37 12.93
N LEU A 358 -35.81 -2.57 12.30
CA LEU A 358 -34.50 -2.44 12.95
C LEU A 358 -34.22 -0.98 13.32
N MET A 359 -34.47 -0.05 12.40
CA MET A 359 -34.27 1.37 12.65
C MET A 359 -35.11 1.87 13.83
N ALA A 360 -36.37 1.44 13.92
CA ALA A 360 -37.25 1.75 15.04
C ALA A 360 -36.78 1.09 16.35
N ARG A 361 -36.51 -0.23 16.32
CA ARG A 361 -36.12 -1.00 17.51
C ARG A 361 -34.88 -0.44 18.20
N PHE A 362 -33.87 -0.04 17.42
CA PHE A 362 -32.59 0.43 17.95
C PHE A 362 -32.46 1.95 17.96
N LYS A 363 -33.53 2.70 17.64
CA LYS A 363 -33.49 4.17 17.53
C LYS A 363 -32.38 4.64 16.58
N ALA A 364 -32.21 3.91 15.49
CA ALA A 364 -31.09 4.05 14.57
C ALA A 364 -31.40 4.99 13.40
N ALA A 365 -32.64 5.44 13.18
CA ALA A 365 -32.95 6.45 12.18
C ALA A 365 -33.87 7.54 12.75
N LYS A 366 -33.93 8.67 12.05
CA LYS A 366 -35.00 9.65 12.27
C LYS A 366 -36.27 9.22 11.57
N LYS A 367 -37.41 9.64 12.10
CA LYS A 367 -38.71 9.41 11.46
C LYS A 367 -38.75 10.03 10.07
N GLU A 368 -38.26 11.26 9.92
CA GLU A 368 -38.34 11.99 8.64
C GLU A 368 -37.54 11.29 7.53
N ASP A 369 -36.38 10.71 7.87
CA ASP A 369 -35.55 9.97 6.91
C ASP A 369 -36.26 8.70 6.41
N VAL A 370 -37.00 8.01 7.29
CA VAL A 370 -37.79 6.83 6.93
C VAL A 370 -39.05 7.22 6.14
N GLU A 371 -39.71 8.32 6.49
CA GLU A 371 -40.84 8.83 5.71
C GLU A 371 -40.41 9.26 4.30
N GLU A 372 -39.26 9.95 4.18
CA GLU A 372 -38.68 10.27 2.89
C GLU A 372 -38.35 8.98 2.12
N LEU A 373 -37.73 7.97 2.73
CA LEU A 373 -37.50 6.67 2.10
C LEU A 373 -38.78 6.10 1.48
N LEU A 374 -39.91 6.20 2.18
CA LEU A 374 -41.21 5.69 1.76
C LEU A 374 -42.02 6.63 0.86
N ARG A 375 -41.51 7.81 0.50
CA ARG A 375 -42.31 8.85 -0.17
C ARG A 375 -42.92 8.44 -1.52
N THR A 376 -42.23 7.61 -2.30
CA THR A 376 -42.63 7.34 -3.70
C THR A 376 -43.76 6.31 -3.83
N PRO A 377 -44.62 6.41 -4.87
CA PRO A 377 -45.71 5.45 -5.08
C PRO A 377 -45.24 4.01 -5.22
N THR A 378 -44.08 3.80 -5.85
CA THR A 378 -43.51 2.47 -6.09
C THR A 378 -43.22 1.72 -4.79
N ILE A 379 -42.54 2.36 -3.83
CA ILE A 379 -42.21 1.71 -2.56
C ILE A 379 -43.45 1.55 -1.68
N LYS A 380 -44.37 2.53 -1.69
CA LYS A 380 -45.67 2.42 -0.99
C LYS A 380 -46.50 1.25 -1.49
N SER A 381 -46.55 1.04 -2.81
CA SER A 381 -47.23 -0.11 -3.42
C SER A 381 -46.55 -1.43 -3.03
N LEU A 382 -45.22 -1.48 -3.02
CA LEU A 382 -44.46 -2.66 -2.63
C LEU A 382 -44.77 -3.13 -1.21
N VAL A 383 -44.82 -2.20 -0.25
CA VAL A 383 -45.04 -2.51 1.18
C VAL A 383 -46.49 -2.36 1.63
N GLY A 384 -47.44 -2.15 0.71
CA GLY A 384 -48.83 -1.81 1.06
C GLY A 384 -49.52 -2.81 2.00
N LYS A 385 -49.21 -4.10 1.88
CA LYS A 385 -49.74 -5.15 2.79
C LYS A 385 -49.22 -5.03 4.23
N TYR A 386 -48.13 -4.31 4.45
CA TYR A 386 -47.44 -4.15 5.74
C TYR A 386 -47.65 -2.75 6.34
N ARG A 387 -48.54 -1.93 5.77
CA ARG A 387 -48.75 -0.53 6.17
C ARG A 387 -48.94 -0.34 7.67
N ASN A 388 -49.86 -1.09 8.29
CA ASN A 388 -50.13 -1.00 9.73
C ASN A 388 -48.88 -1.27 10.59
N ARG A 389 -48.04 -2.21 10.16
CA ARG A 389 -46.79 -2.54 10.87
C ARG A 389 -45.76 -1.43 10.71
N ILE A 390 -45.66 -0.84 9.52
CA ILE A 390 -44.76 0.28 9.25
C ILE A 390 -45.20 1.52 10.05
N ASP A 391 -46.50 1.84 10.06
CA ASP A 391 -47.03 2.99 10.78
C ASP A 391 -46.73 2.86 12.29
N ALA A 392 -46.89 1.67 12.88
CA ALA A 392 -46.50 1.41 14.27
C ALA A 392 -44.99 1.64 14.52
N HIS A 393 -44.12 1.27 13.58
CA HIS A 393 -42.68 1.54 13.70
C HIS A 393 -42.35 3.04 13.57
N LEU A 394 -43.07 3.78 12.72
CA LEU A 394 -42.93 5.24 12.58
C LEU A 394 -43.40 5.99 13.84
N GLU A 395 -44.46 5.51 14.49
CA GLU A 395 -44.91 6.03 15.78
C GLU A 395 -43.86 5.82 16.87
N CYS A 396 -43.22 4.64 16.90
CA CYS A 396 -42.11 4.38 17.83
C CYS A 396 -40.97 5.39 17.64
N LEU A 397 -40.60 5.70 16.39
CA LEU A 397 -39.56 6.69 16.10
C LEU A 397 -39.97 8.11 16.57
N ALA A 398 -41.23 8.51 16.37
CA ALA A 398 -41.75 9.82 16.77
C ALA A 398 -41.71 10.06 18.30
N VAL A 399 -42.12 9.05 19.07
CA VAL A 399 -42.10 9.12 20.54
C VAL A 399 -40.67 9.34 21.05
N HIS A 400 -39.68 8.76 20.38
CA HIS A 400 -38.28 8.90 20.79
C HIS A 400 -37.64 10.23 20.41
N GLU A 401 -38.11 10.90 19.35
CA GLU A 401 -37.64 12.24 18.98
C GLU A 401 -38.16 13.34 19.91
N SER A 402 -39.36 13.16 20.44
CA SER A 402 -39.95 14.07 21.44
C SER A 402 -39.35 13.92 22.84
N THR A 403 -38.75 12.77 23.14
CA THR A 403 -37.94 12.54 24.35
C THR A 403 -36.45 12.66 23.99
N GLY A 404 -35.98 13.87 23.70
CA GLY A 404 -34.53 14.13 23.58
C GLY A 404 -33.79 13.89 24.91
N PRO A 405 -32.45 13.71 24.88
CA PRO A 405 -31.64 13.44 26.07
C PRO A 405 -31.75 14.53 27.14
#